data_AF-A0A819RYJ9-F1
#
_entry.id   AF-A0A819RYJ9-F1
#
_cell.length_a   1.000
_cell.length_b   1.000
_cell.length_c   1.000
_cell.angle_alpha   90.00
_cell.angle_beta   90.00
_cell.angle_gamma   90.00
#
_symmetry.space_group_name_H-M   'P 1'
#
loop_
_entity.id
_entity.type
_entity.pdbx_description
1 polymer ?
#
loop_
_entity_poly.entity_id
_entity_poly.type
_entity_poly.pdbx_seq_one_letter_code
_entity_poly.pdbx_strand_id
1 'polypeptide(L)'
;MGWFQYLVLFVLFHLSLAAIRMSQPKILLPFHPRIETNFTLEATDGCFTWSSSRSDLVRIDPIGEFSIKNGENCSLHANIIAHTKQSLRSSATIYARDILTGQSVRCDVIIDKIQTIEIIYTTTRLYLEDAPELFKLRAHDQHGSTFSSIEHFPFEWKLLNAAIVNEQ
;
A
#
# COMPACT_ATOMS: atom_id res chain seq x y z
N MET A 1 -49.29 17.35 -0.15
CA MET A 1 -48.34 17.31 -1.29
C MET A 1 -46.86 17.32 -0.88
N GLY A 2 -46.48 17.66 0.37
CA GLY A 2 -45.07 17.70 0.78
C GLY A 2 -44.37 16.34 0.98
N TRP A 3 -45.11 15.28 1.32
CA TRP A 3 -44.50 13.97 1.63
C TRP A 3 -43.80 13.31 0.42
N PHE A 4 -44.31 13.54 -0.79
CA PHE A 4 -43.67 13.11 -2.04
C PHE A 4 -42.31 13.79 -2.25
N GLN A 5 -42.20 15.06 -1.84
CA GLN A 5 -40.97 15.83 -1.97
C GLN A 5 -39.91 15.35 -0.97
N TYR A 6 -40.31 14.96 0.24
CA TYR A 6 -39.42 14.28 1.20
C TYR A 6 -39.03 12.88 0.76
N LEU A 7 -39.94 12.11 0.15
CA LEU A 7 -39.62 10.79 -0.43
C LEU A 7 -38.65 10.90 -1.60
N VAL A 8 -38.83 11.87 -2.49
CA VAL A 8 -37.89 12.15 -3.60
C VAL A 8 -36.53 12.60 -3.06
N LEU A 9 -36.48 13.48 -2.05
CA LEU A 9 -35.23 13.88 -1.41
C LEU A 9 -34.55 12.72 -0.68
N PHE A 10 -35.31 11.81 -0.06
CA PHE A 10 -34.79 10.61 0.62
C PHE A 10 -34.24 9.59 -0.38
N VAL A 11 -34.93 9.39 -1.53
CA VAL A 11 -34.43 8.56 -2.64
C VAL A 11 -33.20 9.18 -3.29
N LEU A 12 -33.17 10.50 -3.51
CA LEU A 12 -32.00 11.22 -4.05
C LEU A 12 -30.80 11.19 -3.08
N PHE A 13 -31.04 11.16 -1.77
CA PHE A 13 -30.00 10.99 -0.75
C PHE A 13 -29.44 9.56 -0.69
N HIS A 14 -30.29 8.54 -0.90
CA HIS A 14 -29.85 7.15 -1.02
C HIS A 14 -29.21 6.82 -2.37
N LEU A 15 -29.46 7.63 -3.41
CA LEU A 15 -28.66 7.68 -4.64
C LEU A 15 -27.35 8.48 -4.48
N SER A 16 -26.85 8.65 -3.24
CA SER A 16 -25.45 9.03 -3.04
C SER A 16 -24.58 7.89 -3.58
N LEU A 17 -24.18 8.08 -4.85
CA LEU A 17 -23.34 7.20 -5.65
C LEU A 17 -22.25 6.56 -4.80
N ALA A 18 -22.14 5.24 -4.88
CA ALA A 18 -20.90 4.54 -4.58
C ALA A 18 -19.79 5.25 -5.38
N ALA A 19 -18.91 5.95 -4.66
CA ALA A 19 -17.86 6.74 -5.26
C ALA A 19 -16.60 5.88 -5.28
N ILE A 20 -16.04 5.66 -6.47
CA ILE A 20 -14.77 4.95 -6.63
C ILE A 20 -13.71 5.61 -5.74
N ARG A 21 -13.02 4.79 -4.95
CA ARG A 21 -11.96 5.24 -4.03
C ARG A 21 -10.75 4.36 -4.17
N MET A 22 -9.59 4.92 -3.86
CA MET A 22 -8.33 4.19 -3.75
C MET A 22 -7.80 4.28 -2.33
N SER A 23 -7.23 3.19 -1.84
CA SER A 23 -6.75 3.04 -0.46
C SER A 23 -5.68 4.07 -0.08
N GLN A 24 -4.83 4.48 -1.02
CA GLN A 24 -3.81 5.51 -0.82
C GLN A 24 -3.68 6.42 -2.05
N PRO A 25 -3.66 7.75 -1.89
CA PRO A 25 -3.40 8.68 -2.98
C PRO A 25 -1.92 8.76 -3.36
N LYS A 26 -1.03 8.33 -2.45
CA LYS A 26 0.42 8.39 -2.60
C LYS A 26 1.08 7.30 -1.77
N ILE A 27 2.07 6.61 -2.34
CA ILE A 27 2.89 5.63 -1.64
C ILE A 27 4.38 5.86 -1.88
N LEU A 28 5.21 5.45 -0.91
CA LEU A 28 6.67 5.53 -0.96
C LEU A 28 7.24 4.11 -0.79
N LEU A 29 7.93 3.61 -1.81
CA LEU A 29 8.55 2.28 -1.84
C LEU A 29 10.08 2.36 -1.80
N PRO A 30 10.76 1.44 -1.09
CA PRO A 30 12.19 1.46 -0.97
C PRO A 30 12.88 0.95 -2.23
N PHE A 31 13.90 1.67 -2.71
CA PHE A 31 14.78 1.18 -3.76
C PHE A 31 15.70 0.08 -3.21
N HIS A 32 15.79 -1.05 -3.93
CA HIS A 32 16.83 -2.04 -3.72
C HIS A 32 17.36 -2.58 -5.06
N PRO A 33 18.68 -2.72 -5.25
CA PRO A 33 19.27 -3.03 -6.56
C PRO A 33 18.99 -4.46 -7.06
N ARG A 34 18.57 -5.37 -6.19
CA ARG A 34 18.40 -6.81 -6.49
C ARG A 34 17.04 -7.38 -6.09
N ILE A 35 16.27 -6.65 -5.30
CA ILE A 35 15.05 -7.16 -4.70
C ILE A 35 13.95 -6.19 -5.07
N GLU A 36 12.88 -6.73 -5.64
CA GLU A 36 11.68 -5.96 -5.92
C GLU A 36 10.89 -5.80 -4.63
N THR A 37 10.63 -4.56 -4.24
CA THR A 37 9.78 -4.24 -3.09
C THR A 37 8.39 -3.92 -3.59
N ASN A 38 7.37 -4.21 -2.80
CA ASN A 38 5.99 -4.07 -3.24
C ASN A 38 5.06 -3.46 -2.19
N PHE A 39 3.89 -3.08 -2.67
CA PHE A 39 2.78 -2.60 -1.86
C PHE A 39 1.46 -2.96 -2.53
N THR A 40 0.51 -3.47 -1.75
CA THR A 40 -0.82 -3.80 -2.24
C THR A 40 -1.71 -2.58 -2.25
N LEU A 41 -2.10 -2.09 -3.43
CA LEU A 41 -3.15 -1.09 -3.57
C LEU A 41 -4.52 -1.76 -3.67
N GLU A 42 -5.53 -1.11 -3.10
CA GLU A 42 -6.93 -1.49 -3.18
C GLU A 42 -7.74 -0.32 -3.77
N ALA A 43 -8.67 -0.65 -4.66
CA ALA A 43 -9.68 0.27 -5.14
C ALA A 43 -11.07 -0.33 -4.88
N THR A 44 -11.98 0.48 -4.33
CA THR A 44 -13.32 0.04 -3.94
C THR A 44 -14.39 0.56 -4.89
N ASP A 45 -15.57 -0.05 -4.82
CA ASP A 45 -16.78 0.42 -5.50
C ASP A 45 -16.67 0.45 -7.04
N GLY A 46 -15.93 -0.50 -7.63
CA GLY A 46 -15.78 -0.62 -9.08
C GLY A 46 -15.13 -1.94 -9.52
N CYS A 47 -14.70 -2.00 -10.78
CA CYS A 47 -14.07 -3.17 -11.40
C CYS A 47 -12.87 -2.70 -12.23
N PHE A 48 -11.65 -2.80 -11.68
CA PHE A 48 -10.52 -2.01 -12.17
C PHE A 48 -9.56 -2.77 -13.08
N THR A 49 -9.15 -2.09 -14.15
CA THR A 49 -7.93 -2.37 -14.90
C THR A 49 -6.83 -1.42 -14.46
N TRP A 50 -5.61 -1.93 -14.31
CA TRP A 50 -4.49 -1.20 -13.73
C TRP A 50 -3.45 -0.82 -14.78
N SER A 51 -2.88 0.38 -14.68
CA SER A 51 -1.82 0.84 -15.58
C SER A 51 -0.84 1.79 -14.90
N SER A 52 0.40 1.86 -15.41
CA SER A 52 1.47 2.71 -14.88
C SER A 52 1.89 3.72 -15.93
N SER A 53 2.16 4.97 -15.53
CA SER A 53 2.77 5.98 -16.40
C SER A 53 4.24 5.69 -16.73
N ARG A 54 4.90 4.85 -15.93
CA ARG A 54 6.32 4.50 -16.03
C ARG A 54 6.51 3.01 -15.72
N SER A 55 6.23 2.16 -16.71
CA SER A 55 6.40 0.70 -16.60
C SER A 55 7.87 0.28 -16.48
N ASP A 56 8.82 1.16 -16.82
CA ASP A 56 10.24 0.96 -16.59
C ASP A 56 10.64 1.10 -15.11
N LEU A 57 9.82 1.78 -14.30
CA LEU A 57 10.05 2.00 -12.87
C LEU A 57 9.19 1.09 -11.99
N VAL A 58 7.91 0.98 -12.35
CA VAL A 58 6.88 0.29 -11.54
C VAL A 58 6.10 -0.69 -12.40
N ARG A 59 6.14 -1.95 -12.00
CA ARG A 59 5.32 -3.05 -12.54
C ARG A 59 4.08 -3.23 -11.68
N ILE A 60 2.99 -3.68 -12.29
CA ILE A 60 1.72 -3.90 -11.60
C ILE A 60 1.26 -5.32 -11.85
N ASP A 61 0.96 -6.05 -10.77
CA ASP A 61 0.36 -7.37 -10.83
C ASP A 61 -1.03 -7.31 -10.17
N PRO A 62 -2.12 -7.34 -10.96
CA PRO A 62 -3.47 -7.53 -10.42
C PRO A 62 -3.55 -8.81 -9.58
N ILE A 63 -4.18 -8.75 -8.41
CA ILE A 63 -4.33 -9.89 -7.49
C ILE A 63 -5.73 -9.96 -6.88
N GLY A 64 -5.99 -11.05 -6.14
CA GLY A 64 -7.26 -11.29 -5.47
C GLY A 64 -8.29 -11.93 -6.40
N GLU A 65 -9.56 -11.70 -6.08
CA GLU A 65 -10.67 -12.20 -6.90
C GLU A 65 -10.78 -11.42 -8.21
N PHE A 66 -10.65 -12.12 -9.32
CA PHE A 66 -10.86 -11.56 -10.64
C PHE A 66 -12.35 -11.61 -11.00
N SER A 67 -12.85 -10.52 -11.55
CA SER A 67 -14.17 -10.44 -12.15
C SER A 67 -14.06 -10.22 -13.64
N ILE A 68 -15.00 -10.79 -14.41
CA ILE A 68 -15.12 -10.52 -15.84
C ILE A 68 -16.36 -9.66 -16.05
N LYS A 69 -16.19 -8.46 -16.58
CA LYS A 69 -17.31 -7.59 -17.03
C LYS A 69 -16.99 -7.10 -18.44
N ASN A 70 -18.00 -7.03 -19.30
CA ASN A 70 -17.83 -6.63 -20.72
C ASN A 70 -16.74 -7.41 -21.49
N GLY A 71 -16.43 -8.64 -21.08
CA GLY A 71 -15.36 -9.45 -21.69
C GLY A 71 -13.94 -9.11 -21.24
N GLU A 72 -13.76 -8.19 -20.30
CA GLU A 72 -12.47 -7.80 -19.73
C GLU A 72 -12.33 -8.29 -18.29
N ASN A 73 -11.12 -8.73 -17.93
CA ASN A 73 -10.77 -9.10 -16.55
C ASN A 73 -10.43 -7.84 -15.75
N CYS A 74 -10.96 -7.75 -14.54
CA CYS A 74 -10.67 -6.68 -13.60
C CYS A 74 -10.39 -7.25 -12.20
N SER A 75 -9.77 -6.44 -11.35
CA SER A 75 -9.53 -6.77 -9.94
C SER A 75 -9.73 -5.54 -9.06
N LEU A 76 -10.04 -5.77 -7.78
CA LEU A 76 -10.08 -4.72 -6.76
C LEU A 76 -8.69 -4.42 -6.17
N HIS A 77 -7.77 -5.37 -6.28
CA HIS A 77 -6.43 -5.29 -5.68
C HIS A 77 -5.34 -5.44 -6.74
N ALA A 78 -4.22 -4.78 -6.53
CA ALA A 78 -3.01 -4.97 -7.32
C ALA A 78 -1.75 -4.74 -6.48
N ASN A 79 -0.75 -5.59 -6.71
CA ASN A 79 0.59 -5.41 -6.19
C ASN A 79 1.34 -4.40 -7.07
N ILE A 80 1.78 -3.32 -6.45
CA ILE A 80 2.62 -2.29 -7.06
C ILE A 80 4.06 -2.61 -6.73
N ILE A 81 4.86 -2.90 -7.75
CA ILE A 81 6.18 -3.51 -7.60
C ILE A 81 7.23 -2.54 -8.14
N ALA A 82 8.12 -2.10 -7.26
CA ALA A 82 9.27 -1.29 -7.64
C ALA A 82 10.37 -2.20 -8.25
N HIS A 83 10.57 -2.10 -9.56
CA HIS A 83 11.56 -2.89 -10.32
C HIS A 83 12.65 -1.99 -10.98
N THR A 84 12.69 -0.71 -10.64
CA THR A 84 13.70 0.20 -11.22
C THR A 84 15.13 -0.23 -10.85
N LYS A 85 16.04 -0.08 -11.82
CA LYS A 85 17.49 -0.17 -11.58
C LYS A 85 18.12 1.17 -11.20
N GLN A 86 17.33 2.25 -11.22
CA GLN A 86 17.80 3.61 -10.95
C GLN A 86 17.79 3.86 -9.45
N SER A 87 18.97 4.16 -8.90
CA SER A 87 19.12 4.45 -7.46
C SER A 87 18.71 5.87 -7.07
N LEU A 88 18.35 6.70 -8.06
CA LEU A 88 17.88 8.07 -7.85
C LEU A 88 16.40 8.06 -7.49
N ARG A 89 15.99 8.99 -6.61
CA ARG A 89 14.59 9.23 -6.30
C ARG A 89 13.79 9.43 -7.59
N SER A 90 12.80 8.57 -7.80
CA SER A 90 12.02 8.51 -9.03
C SER A 90 10.54 8.41 -8.70
N SER A 91 9.68 8.77 -9.65
CA SER A 91 8.23 8.69 -9.45
C SER A 91 7.49 8.15 -10.67
N ALA A 92 6.35 7.51 -10.39
CA ALA A 92 5.39 7.02 -11.35
C ALA A 92 3.97 7.31 -10.85
N THR A 93 2.99 7.24 -11.73
CA THR A 93 1.57 7.35 -11.36
C THR A 93 0.86 6.08 -11.81
N ILE A 94 0.13 5.47 -10.89
CA ILE A 94 -0.71 4.29 -11.12
C ILE A 94 -2.13 4.77 -11.35
N TYR A 95 -2.79 4.19 -12.35
CA TYR A 95 -4.19 4.45 -12.66
C TYR A 95 -4.98 3.16 -12.52
N ALA A 96 -6.05 3.21 -11.74
CA ALA A 96 -7.09 2.19 -11.71
C ALA A 96 -8.29 2.75 -12.50
N ARG A 97 -8.67 2.08 -13.59
CA ARG A 97 -9.81 2.48 -14.43
C ARG A 97 -10.94 1.49 -14.24
N ASP A 98 -12.09 1.97 -13.80
CA ASP A 98 -13.30 1.16 -13.75
C ASP A 98 -13.82 0.90 -15.17
N ILE A 99 -13.96 -0.37 -15.52
CA ILE A 99 -14.36 -0.78 -16.88
C ILE A 99 -15.85 -0.57 -17.16
N LEU A 100 -16.66 -0.37 -16.11
CA LEU A 100 -18.10 -0.12 -16.27
C LEU A 100 -18.40 1.34 -16.56
N THR A 101 -17.78 2.26 -15.80
CA THR A 101 -18.04 3.70 -15.92
C THR A 101 -16.99 4.46 -16.73
N GLY A 102 -15.82 3.86 -16.98
CA GLY A 102 -14.66 4.52 -17.58
C GLY A 102 -13.96 5.52 -16.65
N GLN A 103 -14.44 5.70 -15.42
CA GLN A 103 -13.81 6.57 -14.44
C GLN A 103 -12.46 6.01 -14.00
N SER A 104 -11.52 6.90 -13.70
CA SER A 104 -10.20 6.49 -13.22
C SER A 104 -9.77 7.25 -11.99
N VAL A 105 -9.20 6.52 -11.04
CA VAL A 105 -8.54 7.03 -9.84
C VAL A 105 -7.03 6.81 -9.95
N ARG A 106 -6.25 7.65 -9.29
CA ARG A 106 -4.78 7.64 -9.38
C ARG A 106 -4.08 7.54 -8.02
N CYS A 107 -2.90 6.93 -8.02
CA CYS A 107 -1.97 6.91 -6.90
C CYS A 107 -0.56 7.27 -7.38
N ASP A 108 0.08 8.22 -6.70
CA ASP A 108 1.44 8.62 -7.01
C ASP A 108 2.44 7.74 -6.23
N VAL A 109 3.33 7.06 -6.95
CA VAL A 109 4.35 6.17 -6.39
C VAL A 109 5.69 6.88 -6.42
N ILE A 110 6.33 6.97 -5.27
CA ILE A 110 7.72 7.44 -5.15
C ILE A 110 8.59 6.23 -4.82
N ILE A 111 9.72 6.11 -5.49
CA ILE A 111 10.75 5.14 -5.16
C ILE A 111 11.97 5.92 -4.68
N ASP A 112 12.46 5.62 -3.47
CA ASP A 112 13.67 6.26 -2.91
C ASP A 112 14.45 5.30 -2.00
N LYS A 113 15.68 5.66 -1.65
CA LYS A 113 16.53 4.90 -0.74
C LYS A 113 16.08 5.07 0.71
N ILE A 114 16.14 3.97 1.46
CA ILE A 114 16.05 4.00 2.92
C ILE A 114 17.29 4.72 3.47
N GLN A 115 17.07 5.77 4.27
CA GLN A 115 18.12 6.52 4.95
C GLN A 115 18.29 6.07 6.39
N THR A 116 17.18 5.82 7.10
CA THR A 116 17.19 5.35 8.49
C THR A 116 16.18 4.23 8.69
N ILE A 117 16.50 3.32 9.61
CA ILE A 117 15.63 2.24 10.07
C ILE A 117 15.58 2.31 11.59
N GLU A 118 14.39 2.22 12.15
CA GLU A 118 14.15 2.20 13.60
C GLU A 118 13.31 0.97 13.98
N ILE A 119 13.59 0.41 15.15
CA ILE A 119 12.77 -0.63 15.76
C ILE A 119 11.71 0.07 16.61
N ILE A 120 10.44 -0.18 16.28
CA ILE A 120 9.29 0.24 17.06
C ILE A 120 8.95 -0.90 18.03
N TYR A 121 8.97 -0.57 19.33
CA TYR A 121 8.71 -1.49 20.43
C TYR A 121 7.78 -0.84 21.45
N THR A 122 6.98 -1.67 22.12
CA THR A 122 6.14 -1.27 23.25
C THR A 122 6.71 -1.74 24.58
N THR A 123 7.56 -2.77 24.55
CA THR A 123 8.06 -3.45 25.73
C THR A 123 9.58 -3.33 25.83
N THR A 124 10.09 -3.05 27.03
CA THR A 124 11.52 -2.83 27.30
C THR A 124 12.20 -4.01 27.98
N ARG A 125 11.43 -4.98 28.48
CA ARG A 125 11.91 -6.18 29.16
C ARG A 125 11.20 -7.41 28.60
N LEU A 126 11.98 -8.44 28.29
CA LEU A 126 11.46 -9.70 27.80
C LEU A 126 11.64 -10.76 28.88
N TYR A 127 10.55 -11.46 29.22
CA TYR A 127 10.56 -12.59 30.13
C TYR A 127 10.57 -13.89 29.33
N LEU A 128 11.40 -14.86 29.72
CA LEU A 128 11.58 -16.11 28.98
C LEU A 128 10.33 -16.99 28.96
N GLU A 129 9.50 -16.89 29.99
CA GLU A 129 8.28 -17.69 30.16
C GLU A 129 7.04 -17.02 29.51
N ASP A 130 7.17 -15.78 29.03
CA ASP A 130 6.10 -15.05 28.36
C ASP A 130 6.05 -15.38 26.86
N ALA A 131 4.91 -15.04 26.25
CA ALA A 131 4.76 -15.14 24.81
C ALA A 131 5.78 -14.23 24.08
N PRO A 132 6.29 -14.64 22.89
CA PRO A 132 7.24 -13.83 22.13
C PRO A 132 6.71 -12.43 21.80
N GLU A 133 7.52 -11.41 22.05
CA GLU A 133 7.17 -10.02 21.75
C GLU A 133 7.31 -9.71 20.25
N LEU A 134 6.38 -8.90 19.73
CA LEU A 134 6.41 -8.46 18.33
C LEU A 134 7.10 -7.10 18.20
N PHE A 135 8.25 -7.10 17.53
CA PHE A 135 8.92 -5.87 17.10
C PHE A 135 8.49 -5.47 15.69
N LYS A 136 8.30 -4.17 15.46
CA LYS A 136 8.00 -3.61 14.13
C LYS A 136 9.16 -2.77 13.64
N LEU A 137 9.44 -2.79 12.35
CA LEU A 137 10.40 -1.89 11.75
C LEU A 137 9.68 -0.69 11.14
N ARG A 138 10.31 0.49 11.23
CA ARG A 138 9.93 1.67 10.45
C ARG A 138 11.18 2.20 9.76
N ALA A 139 11.02 2.65 8.52
CA ALA A 139 12.10 3.25 7.75
C ALA A 139 11.70 4.63 7.24
N HIS A 140 12.70 5.50 7.09
CA HIS A 140 12.52 6.86 6.56
C HIS A 140 13.52 7.15 5.44
N ASP A 141 13.09 7.97 4.47
CA ASP A 141 13.96 8.49 3.41
C ASP A 141 14.81 9.67 3.91
N GLN A 142 15.66 10.20 3.04
CA GLN A 142 16.51 11.37 3.34
C GLN A 142 15.71 12.65 3.68
N HIS A 143 14.42 12.70 3.34
CA HIS A 143 13.53 13.82 3.63
C HIS A 143 12.73 13.60 4.93
N GLY A 144 12.96 12.49 5.64
CA GLY A 144 12.19 12.11 6.83
C GLY A 144 10.80 11.55 6.53
N SER A 145 10.50 11.19 5.27
CA SER A 145 9.23 10.56 4.91
C SER A 145 9.28 9.06 5.23
N THR A 146 8.25 8.56 5.90
CA THR A 146 8.10 7.13 6.21
C THR A 146 7.72 6.32 4.96
N PHE A 147 8.40 5.19 4.76
CA PHE A 147 8.05 4.25 3.68
C PHE A 147 6.68 3.60 3.92
N SER A 148 5.88 3.49 2.87
CA SER A 148 4.54 2.90 2.94
C SER A 148 4.58 1.40 3.18
N SER A 149 5.62 0.74 2.66
CA SER A 149 5.96 -0.65 2.94
C SER A 149 7.47 -0.81 2.89
N ILE A 150 7.99 -1.66 3.77
CA ILE A 150 9.37 -2.18 3.71
C ILE A 150 9.36 -3.70 3.57
N GLU A 151 8.23 -4.26 3.14
CA GLU A 151 8.11 -5.68 2.85
C GLU A 151 9.09 -6.08 1.74
N HIS A 152 9.60 -7.30 1.83
CA HIS A 152 10.63 -7.85 0.96
C HIS A 152 12.00 -7.15 1.06
N PHE A 153 12.12 -6.05 1.80
CA PHE A 153 13.44 -5.46 2.06
C PHE A 153 14.22 -6.39 3.02
N PRO A 154 15.47 -6.76 2.69
CA PRO A 154 16.23 -7.69 3.51
C PRO A 154 16.75 -7.01 4.78
N PHE A 155 16.59 -7.66 5.94
CA PHE A 155 17.10 -7.21 7.23
C PHE A 155 17.97 -8.30 7.87
N GLU A 156 19.07 -7.89 8.48
CA GLU A 156 19.88 -8.75 9.35
C GLU A 156 19.58 -8.39 10.80
N TRP A 157 19.09 -9.37 11.57
CA TRP A 157 18.82 -9.20 13.00
C TRP A 157 19.98 -9.73 13.82
N LYS A 158 20.46 -8.92 14.77
CA LYS A 158 21.53 -9.30 15.70
C LYS A 158 21.11 -8.98 17.12
N LEU A 159 21.22 -9.97 17.98
CA LEU A 159 21.09 -9.76 19.42
C LEU A 159 22.46 -9.30 19.96
N LEU A 160 22.53 -8.06 20.42
CA LEU A 160 23.74 -7.50 21.01
C LEU A 160 23.65 -7.61 22.54
N ASN A 161 24.69 -8.15 23.18
CA ASN A 161 24.84 -8.21 24.63
C ASN A 161 23.65 -8.82 25.39
N ALA A 162 23.28 -10.07 25.04
CA ALA A 162 22.28 -10.83 25.79
C ALA A 162 22.83 -11.25 27.16
N ALA A 163 22.68 -10.39 28.17
CA ALA A 163 22.80 -10.81 29.56
C ALA A 163 21.43 -11.32 30.02
N ILE A 164 21.31 -12.62 30.26
CA ILE A 164 20.15 -13.16 30.97
C ILE A 164 20.30 -12.69 32.42
N VAL A 165 19.45 -11.77 32.84
CA VAL A 165 19.41 -11.29 34.23
C VAL A 165 18.36 -12.11 34.95
N ASN A 166 18.78 -12.90 35.94
CA ASN A 166 17.86 -13.54 36.87
C ASN A 166 17.41 -12.47 37.87
N GLU A 167 16.12 -12.11 37.87
CA GLU A 167 15.55 -11.33 38.98
C GLU A 167 15.49 -12.26 40.21
N GLN A 168 16.19 -11.88 41.29
CA GLN A 168 16.07 -12.48 42.63
C GLN A 168 14.87 -11.92 43.37
#